data_AF-A0AAV7MB31-F1
#
_entry.id   AF-A0AAV7MB31-F1
#
_cell.length_a   1.000
_cell.length_b   1.000
_cell.length_c   1.000
_cell.angle_alpha   90.00
_cell.angle_beta   90.00
_cell.angle_gamma   90.00
#
_symmetry.space_group_name_H-M   'P 1'
#
loop_
_entity.id
_entity.type
_entity.pdbx_description
1 polymer ?
#
loop_
_entity_poly.entity_id
_entity_poly.type
_entity_poly.pdbx_seq_one_letter_code
_entity_poly.pdbx_strand_id
1 'polypeptide(L)'
;ILGTPNEETWPGVHSLPHYKPDRFVQYGSKNLRQAWNKLGHVNHAEDLASKLLQCFPKYRLSAHAALNHDYFSDLPPRLWELSD
;
A
#
# COMPACT_ATOMS: atom_id res chain seq x y z
N ILE A 1 -9.45 -4.11 5.70
CA ILE A 1 -9.26 -3.67 4.30
C ILE A 1 -8.09 -4.39 3.65
N LEU A 2 -6.89 -4.38 4.23
CA LEU A 2 -5.76 -5.15 3.69
C LEU A 2 -5.90 -6.68 3.90
N GLY A 3 -6.76 -7.10 4.83
CA GLY A 3 -6.93 -8.50 5.20
C GLY A 3 -6.00 -8.90 6.34
N THR A 4 -6.18 -10.11 6.85
CA THR A 4 -5.27 -10.71 7.84
C THR A 4 -4.06 -11.27 7.08
N PRO A 5 -2.82 -10.85 7.40
CA PRO A 5 -1.63 -11.36 6.72
C PRO A 5 -1.53 -12.88 6.84
N ASN A 6 -1.00 -13.55 5.82
CA ASN A 6 -0.76 -14.99 5.75
C ASN A 6 0.56 -15.25 4.98
N GLU A 7 0.98 -16.51 4.83
CA GLU A 7 2.24 -16.85 4.14
C GLU A 7 2.28 -16.44 2.65
N GLU A 8 1.13 -16.30 2.00
CA GLU A 8 1.06 -15.83 0.61
C GLU A 8 1.31 -14.32 0.50
N THR A 9 0.72 -13.54 1.43
CA THR A 9 0.77 -12.07 1.43
C THR A 9 1.97 -11.50 2.20
N TRP A 10 2.50 -12.27 3.14
CA TRP A 10 3.70 -11.98 3.92
C TRP A 10 4.44 -13.30 4.22
N PRO A 11 5.40 -13.68 3.37
CA PRO A 11 6.25 -14.86 3.61
C PRO A 11 7.03 -14.74 4.92
N GLY A 12 6.89 -15.74 5.79
CA GLY A 12 7.51 -15.81 7.10
C GLY A 12 6.73 -15.08 8.20
N VAL A 13 5.48 -14.66 7.98
CA VAL A 13 4.69 -13.94 8.99
C VAL A 13 4.49 -14.76 10.28
N HIS A 14 4.38 -16.09 10.18
CA HIS A 14 4.23 -16.96 11.35
C HIS A 14 5.49 -17.04 12.22
N SER A 15 6.65 -16.66 11.68
CA SER A 15 7.90 -16.62 12.44
C SER A 15 8.02 -15.36 13.33
N LEU A 16 7.13 -14.38 13.17
CA LEU A 16 7.19 -13.14 13.93
C LEU A 16 6.77 -13.37 15.39
N PRO A 17 7.55 -12.87 16.37
CA PRO A 17 7.39 -13.21 17.79
C PRO A 17 6.03 -12.79 18.39
N HIS A 18 5.30 -11.88 17.74
CA HIS A 18 4.03 -11.35 18.22
C HIS A 18 2.85 -11.62 17.29
N TYR A 19 3.07 -12.34 16.19
CA TYR A 19 1.98 -12.72 15.29
C TYR A 19 1.23 -13.92 15.85
N LYS A 20 -0.07 -13.73 16.14
CA LYS A 20 -0.94 -14.73 16.78
C LYS A 20 -2.23 -14.88 15.97
N PRO A 21 -2.21 -15.58 14.82
CA PRO A 21 -3.34 -15.64 13.90
C PRO A 21 -4.60 -16.19 14.56
N ASP A 22 -4.46 -17.14 15.48
CA ASP A 22 -5.58 -17.77 16.19
C ASP A 22 -6.36 -16.81 17.12
N ARG A 23 -5.78 -15.66 17.44
CA ARG A 23 -6.43 -14.63 18.28
C ARG A 23 -7.26 -13.64 17.48
N PHE A 24 -7.23 -13.72 16.15
CA PHE A 24 -7.90 -12.76 15.28
C PHE A 24 -8.82 -13.49 14.29
N VAL A 25 -9.93 -12.84 13.94
CA VAL A 25 -10.74 -13.29 12.80
C VAL A 25 -9.91 -13.09 11.52
N GLN A 26 -9.91 -14.09 10.65
CA GLN A 26 -9.27 -13.99 9.35
C GLN A 26 -10.16 -13.20 8.39
N TYR A 27 -9.61 -12.13 7.82
CA TYR A 27 -10.30 -11.30 6.84
C TYR A 27 -9.59 -11.35 5.49
N GLY A 28 -10.37 -11.47 4.41
CA GLY A 28 -9.84 -11.26 3.06
C GLY A 28 -9.52 -9.79 2.77
N SER A 29 -8.59 -9.55 1.84
CA SER A 29 -8.31 -8.23 1.32
C SER A 29 -9.52 -7.68 0.56
N LYS A 30 -9.79 -6.38 0.72
CA LYS A 30 -10.81 -5.64 -0.03
C LYS A 30 -10.15 -4.48 -0.74
N ASN A 31 -10.77 -4.07 -1.83
CA ASN A 31 -10.33 -2.92 -2.60
C ASN A 31 -10.46 -1.62 -1.77
N LEU A 32 -9.44 -0.75 -1.82
CA LEU A 32 -9.32 0.41 -0.94
C LEU A 32 -10.46 1.40 -1.16
N ARG A 33 -10.92 1.56 -2.41
CA ARG A 33 -12.01 2.48 -2.73
C ARG A 33 -13.32 2.12 -2.04
N GLN A 34 -13.51 0.87 -1.60
CA GLN A 34 -14.71 0.47 -0.85
C GLN A 34 -14.76 1.09 0.56
N ALA A 35 -13.59 1.38 1.15
CA ALA A 35 -13.50 2.10 2.41
C ALA A 35 -13.33 3.60 2.19
N TRP A 36 -12.64 3.99 1.11
CA TRP A 36 -12.35 5.38 0.78
C TRP A 36 -12.76 5.69 -0.65
N ASN A 37 -14.05 5.99 -0.84
CA ASN A 37 -14.64 6.25 -2.16
C ASN A 37 -13.88 7.31 -2.98
N LYS A 38 -13.26 8.30 -2.30
CA LYS A 38 -12.45 9.35 -2.94
C LYS A 38 -11.30 8.81 -3.78
N LEU A 39 -10.73 7.65 -3.43
CA LEU A 39 -9.66 7.02 -4.21
C LEU A 39 -10.12 6.57 -5.60
N GLY A 40 -11.43 6.34 -5.79
CA GLY A 40 -11.99 6.01 -7.11
C GLY A 40 -12.19 7.22 -8.02
N HIS A 41 -12.06 8.45 -7.50
CA HIS A 41 -12.24 9.68 -8.27
C HIS A 41 -10.93 10.30 -8.74
N VAL A 42 -9.79 9.84 -8.21
CA VAL A 42 -8.46 10.36 -8.55
C VAL A 42 -7.69 9.28 -9.27
N ASN A 43 -7.20 9.59 -10.48
CA ASN A 43 -6.47 8.64 -11.32
C ASN A 43 -5.24 8.10 -10.58
N HIS A 44 -5.00 6.79 -10.71
CA HIS A 44 -3.85 6.09 -10.12
C HIS A 44 -3.73 6.16 -8.57
N ALA A 45 -4.65 6.80 -7.86
CA ALA A 45 -4.58 7.03 -6.42
C ALA A 45 -4.72 5.73 -5.62
N GLU A 46 -5.71 4.91 -5.99
CA GLU A 46 -5.90 3.59 -5.40
C GLU A 46 -4.67 2.69 -5.60
N ASP A 47 -4.08 2.73 -6.81
CA ASP A 47 -2.91 1.92 -7.14
C ASP A 47 -1.68 2.33 -6.30
N LEU A 48 -1.36 3.63 -6.25
CA LEU A 48 -0.29 4.14 -5.39
C LEU A 48 -0.53 3.77 -3.91
N ALA A 49 -1.75 4.01 -3.41
CA ALA A 49 -2.09 3.70 -2.02
C ALA A 49 -1.94 2.20 -1.72
N SER A 50 -2.31 1.33 -2.65
CA SER A 50 -2.17 -0.12 -2.50
C SER A 50 -0.69 -0.52 -2.42
N LYS A 51 0.19 0.08 -3.23
CA LYS A 51 1.64 -0.19 -3.23
C LYS A 51 2.35 0.36 -1.98
N LEU A 52 1.80 1.40 -1.35
CA LEU A 52 2.31 1.95 -0.08
C LEU A 52 1.79 1.16 1.14
N LEU A 53 0.53 0.73 1.12
CA LEU A 53 -0.14 0.02 2.23
C LEU A 53 0.08 -1.50 2.15
N GLN A 54 1.34 -1.92 2.07
CA GLN A 54 1.72 -3.33 2.06
C GLN A 54 1.93 -3.86 3.48
N CYS A 55 1.31 -5.01 3.78
CA CYS A 55 1.51 -5.73 5.04
C CYS A 55 2.96 -6.21 5.15
N PHE A 56 3.49 -6.83 4.10
CA PHE A 56 4.91 -7.20 4.06
C PHE A 56 5.77 -5.99 3.67
N PRO A 57 6.66 -5.51 4.55
CA PRO A 57 7.40 -4.27 4.29
C PRO A 57 8.28 -4.32 3.03
N LYS A 58 8.76 -5.51 2.64
CA LYS A 58 9.61 -5.67 1.44
C LYS A 58 8.87 -5.40 0.13
N TYR A 59 7.53 -5.53 0.12
CA TYR A 59 6.72 -5.23 -1.06
C TYR A 59 6.29 -3.76 -1.11
N ARG A 60 6.54 -3.00 -0.02
CA ARG A 60 6.18 -1.59 0.03
C ARG A 60 7.04 -0.80 -0.96
N LEU A 61 6.36 0.06 -1.73
CA LEU A 61 7.02 0.98 -2.64
C LEU A 61 7.98 1.91 -1.87
N SER A 62 9.19 2.10 -2.41
CA SER A 62 10.14 3.07 -1.85
C SER A 62 9.67 4.50 -2.09
N ALA A 63 10.14 5.45 -1.29
CA ALA A 63 9.80 6.86 -1.48
C ALA A 63 10.19 7.36 -2.88
N HIS A 64 11.39 7.00 -3.35
CA HIS A 64 11.86 7.34 -4.68
C HIS A 64 10.95 6.76 -5.79
N ALA A 65 10.56 5.49 -5.69
CA ALA A 65 9.67 4.88 -6.67
C ALA A 65 8.25 5.44 -6.59
N ALA A 66 7.78 5.83 -5.40
CA ALA A 66 6.49 6.47 -5.21
C ALA A 66 6.42 7.84 -5.87
N LEU A 67 7.49 8.65 -5.76
CA LEU A 67 7.57 9.95 -6.44
C LEU A 67 7.50 9.82 -7.96
N ASN A 68 8.06 8.74 -8.52
CA ASN A 68 7.99 8.45 -9.96
C ASN A 68 6.69 7.74 -10.40
N HIS A 69 5.67 7.64 -9.55
CA HIS A 69 4.42 6.98 -9.88
C HIS A 69 3.51 7.85 -10.75
N ASP A 70 2.73 7.23 -11.65
CA ASP A 70 1.74 7.91 -12.52
C ASP A 70 0.69 8.74 -11.76
N TYR A 71 0.56 8.54 -10.45
CA TYR A 71 -0.30 9.39 -9.62
C TYR A 71 0.17 10.86 -9.62
N PHE A 72 1.48 11.06 -9.79
CA PHE A 72 2.10 12.38 -9.82
C PHE A 72 2.36 12.91 -11.24
N SER A 73 1.85 12.24 -12.29
CA SER A 73 2.07 12.65 -13.69
C SER A 73 1.55 14.05 -14.00
N ASP A 74 0.52 14.48 -13.27
CA ASP A 74 -0.17 15.75 -13.49
C ASP A 74 0.49 16.92 -12.74
N LEU A 75 1.58 16.66 -11.98
CA LEU A 75 2.30 17.70 -11.25
C LEU A 75 3.17 18.55 -12.19
N PRO A 76 3.28 19.87 -11.91
CA PRO A 76 4.10 20.76 -12.72
C PRO A 76 5.59 20.40 -12.62
N PRO A 77 6.35 20.44 -13.74
CA PRO A 77 7.78 20.06 -13.75
C PRO A 77 8.64 20.80 -12.74
N ARG A 78 8.29 22.06 -12.43
CA ARG A 78 9.00 22.91 -11.46
C ARG A 78 9.08 22.31 -10.06
N LEU A 79 8.18 21.40 -9.71
CA LEU A 79 8.23 20.73 -8.40
C LEU A 79 9.49 19.88 -8.24
N TRP A 80 10.02 19.33 -9.33
CA TRP A 80 11.23 18.52 -9.34
C TRP A 80 12.53 19.33 -9.25
N GLU A 81 12.43 20.65 -9.36
CA GLU A 81 13.57 21.59 -9.28
C GLU A 81 13.81 22.10 -7.85
N LEU A 82 12.95 21.71 -6.89
CA LEU A 82 13.10 22.09 -5.50
C LEU A 82 14.36 21.44 -4.91
N SER A 83 15.16 22.25 -4.22
CA SER A 83 16.26 21.76 -3.40
C SER A 83 15.73 21.10 -2.12
N ASP A 84 16.43 20.06 -1.66
CA ASP A 84 16.20 19.42 -0.37
C ASP A 84 16.31 20.38 0.83
#